data_AF-A0A837P7W8-F1
#
_entry.id   AF-A0A837P7W8-F1
#
_cell.length_a   1.000
_cell.length_b   1.000
_cell.length_c   1.000
_cell.angle_alpha   90.00
_cell.angle_beta   90.00
_cell.angle_gamma   90.00
#
_symmetry.space_group_name_H-M   'P 1'
#
loop_
_entity.id
_entity.type
_entity.pdbx_description
1 polymer ?
#
loop_
_entity_poly.entity_id
_entity_poly.type
_entity_poly.pdbx_seq_one_letter_code
_entity_poly.pdbx_strand_id
1 'polypeptide(L)'
;MSSNSNLVESKVTTKSDQVVALKTKAAIQPKAVQGETGTWGTVDWTYDNSTDTYTFGGGIAGTSGAPWPQSSNLIFTDKVTLPTDCSNLFFGIQSIKGETCLDTSQITNMYSMFRTAKVTNLDLSYFDTSKVTNMNCMFDSCNSLTNLDLSNFDTSEVTDMSNMLKNLIGLRKLFWDKYGFYQLMQISPIL
;
A
#
# COMPACT_ATOMS: atom_id res chain seq x y z
N MET A 1 22.60 53.53 -13.42
CA MET A 1 23.61 52.46 -13.48
C MET A 1 23.25 51.46 -12.39
N SER A 2 22.46 50.44 -12.75
CA SER A 2 22.13 49.32 -11.87
C SER A 2 23.06 48.16 -12.19
N SER A 3 23.71 47.63 -11.16
CA SER A 3 24.21 46.26 -11.16
C SER A 3 24.01 45.78 -9.73
N ASN A 4 23.17 44.77 -9.55
CA ASN A 4 23.11 44.04 -8.30
C ASN A 4 23.29 42.55 -8.61
N SER A 5 24.17 41.96 -7.83
CA SER A 5 24.87 40.70 -8.01
C SER A 5 24.02 39.46 -7.76
N ASN A 6 24.31 38.41 -8.54
CA ASN A 6 23.91 37.03 -8.29
C ASN A 6 24.49 36.51 -6.97
N LEU A 7 23.63 35.96 -6.11
CA LEU A 7 23.98 34.92 -5.16
C LEU A 7 22.99 33.77 -5.35
N VAL A 8 23.52 32.62 -5.79
CA VAL A 8 22.80 31.35 -5.90
C VAL A 8 22.87 30.68 -4.55
N GLU A 9 21.77 30.68 -3.79
CA GLU A 9 21.66 29.87 -2.58
C GLU A 9 21.25 28.44 -2.93
N SER A 10 22.19 27.50 -2.76
CA SER A 10 21.93 26.07 -2.74
C SER A 10 21.12 25.72 -1.48
N LYS A 11 19.83 25.40 -1.66
CA LYS A 11 18.92 25.09 -0.54
C LYS A 11 19.19 23.68 0.01
N VAL A 12 19.86 23.61 1.15
CA VAL A 12 19.97 22.40 1.98
C VAL A 12 18.57 22.08 2.53
N THR A 13 17.99 20.95 2.16
CA THR A 13 16.69 20.48 2.67
C THR A 13 16.89 19.69 3.96
N THR A 14 16.06 19.98 4.96
CA THR A 14 16.14 19.39 6.31
C THR A 14 15.35 18.08 6.38
N LYS A 15 15.64 17.21 7.38
CA LYS A 15 14.84 15.98 7.64
C LYS A 15 13.34 16.24 7.80
N SER A 16 12.95 17.44 8.27
CA SER A 16 11.55 17.86 8.36
C SER A 16 10.89 18.03 6.99
N ASP A 17 11.64 18.53 6.00
CA ASP A 17 11.14 18.72 4.63
C ASP A 17 10.90 17.37 3.92
N GLN A 18 11.66 16.32 4.28
CA GLN A 18 11.39 14.95 3.80
C GLN A 18 10.14 14.33 4.44
N VAL A 19 9.85 14.62 5.72
CA VAL A 19 8.62 14.15 6.37
C VAL A 19 7.38 14.84 5.79
N VAL A 20 7.50 16.10 5.35
CA VAL A 20 6.43 16.82 4.62
C VAL A 20 6.28 16.31 3.19
N ALA A 21 7.37 15.94 2.51
CA ALA A 21 7.34 15.29 1.20
C ALA A 21 6.71 13.88 1.23
N LEU A 22 6.83 13.16 2.36
CA LEU A 22 6.17 11.87 2.57
C LEU A 22 4.66 11.99 2.84
N LYS A 23 4.20 13.15 3.33
CA LYS A 23 2.75 13.44 3.49
C LYS A 23 2.05 13.81 2.18
N THR A 24 2.79 14.05 1.09
CA THR A 24 2.25 14.63 -0.15
C THR A 24 2.24 13.68 -1.35
N LYS A 25 2.59 12.39 -1.18
CA LYS A 25 2.53 11.40 -2.29
C LYS A 25 1.37 10.40 -2.21
N ALA A 26 0.69 10.29 -1.07
CA ALA A 26 -0.66 9.74 -1.01
C ALA A 26 -1.62 10.93 -1.17
N ALA A 27 -1.98 11.27 -2.40
CA ALA A 27 -3.04 12.24 -2.64
C ALA A 27 -4.27 11.79 -1.82
N ILE A 28 -4.72 12.61 -0.88
CA ILE A 28 -6.02 12.40 -0.24
C ILE A 28 -7.03 12.67 -1.36
N GLN A 29 -7.41 11.61 -2.08
CA GLN A 29 -8.47 11.72 -3.06
C GLN A 29 -9.71 12.27 -2.34
N PRO A 30 -10.44 13.23 -2.92
CA PRO A 30 -11.69 13.67 -2.33
C PRO A 30 -12.64 12.46 -2.25
N LYS A 31 -13.44 12.41 -1.19
CA LYS A 31 -14.47 11.37 -1.07
C LYS A 31 -15.50 11.56 -2.18
N ALA A 32 -15.78 10.49 -2.92
CA ALA A 32 -16.75 10.49 -3.99
C ALA A 32 -18.17 10.79 -3.47
N VAL A 33 -19.04 11.28 -4.34
CA VAL A 33 -20.46 11.52 -4.06
C VAL A 33 -21.31 10.32 -4.48
N GLN A 34 -22.50 10.16 -3.91
CA GLN A 34 -23.38 9.02 -4.18
C GLN A 34 -23.60 8.80 -5.69
N GLY A 35 -23.37 7.57 -6.15
CA GLY A 35 -23.58 7.20 -7.56
C GLY A 35 -22.50 7.72 -8.50
N GLU A 36 -21.44 8.34 -7.97
CA GLU A 36 -20.26 8.67 -8.76
C GLU A 36 -19.59 7.39 -9.25
N THR A 37 -19.14 7.46 -10.50
CA THR A 37 -18.48 6.37 -11.19
C THR A 37 -17.23 6.89 -11.87
N GLY A 38 -16.23 6.05 -12.05
CA GLY A 38 -15.03 6.40 -12.79
C GLY A 38 -14.25 5.18 -13.22
N THR A 39 -13.03 5.42 -13.68
CA THR A 39 -12.10 4.35 -14.06
C THR A 39 -10.78 4.48 -13.33
N TRP A 40 -10.15 3.35 -13.06
CA TRP A 40 -8.77 3.22 -12.63
C TRP A 40 -8.02 2.39 -13.67
N GLY A 41 -7.40 3.08 -14.63
CA GLY A 41 -6.97 2.40 -15.86
C GLY A 41 -8.20 1.97 -16.65
N THR A 42 -8.37 0.67 -16.85
CA THR A 42 -9.57 0.09 -17.48
C THR A 42 -10.55 -0.51 -16.46
N VAL A 43 -10.29 -0.37 -15.16
CA VAL A 43 -11.14 -0.90 -14.09
C VAL A 43 -12.23 0.11 -13.79
N ASP A 44 -13.47 -0.21 -14.13
CA ASP A 44 -14.62 0.62 -13.77
C ASP A 44 -14.88 0.55 -12.25
N TRP A 45 -15.31 1.67 -11.67
CA TRP A 45 -15.71 1.71 -10.27
C TRP A 45 -16.96 2.53 -10.03
N THR A 46 -17.68 2.20 -8.96
CA THR A 46 -18.88 2.91 -8.47
C THR A 46 -18.79 3.14 -6.98
N TYR A 47 -19.33 4.27 -6.48
CA TYR A 47 -19.38 4.57 -5.05
C TYR A 47 -20.81 4.56 -4.48
N ASP A 48 -20.98 3.82 -3.37
CA ASP A 48 -22.19 3.79 -2.55
C ASP A 48 -21.95 4.48 -1.19
N ASN A 49 -22.61 5.62 -0.97
CA ASN A 49 -22.49 6.42 0.25
C ASN A 49 -23.26 5.83 1.44
N SER A 50 -24.24 4.95 1.20
CA SER A 50 -24.98 4.28 2.29
C SER A 50 -24.09 3.30 3.05
N THR A 51 -23.13 2.70 2.35
CA THR A 51 -22.16 1.74 2.88
C THR A 51 -20.73 2.28 2.90
N ASP A 52 -20.49 3.52 2.46
CA ASP A 52 -19.17 4.12 2.27
C ASP A 52 -18.20 3.19 1.51
N THR A 53 -18.68 2.64 0.37
CA THR A 53 -18.02 1.54 -0.34
C THR A 53 -17.75 1.88 -1.79
N TYR A 54 -16.52 1.62 -2.23
CA TYR A 54 -16.12 1.65 -3.62
C TYR A 54 -16.12 0.21 -4.16
N THR A 55 -16.86 -0.02 -5.23
CA THR A 55 -16.92 -1.32 -5.92
C THR A 55 -16.20 -1.23 -7.25
N PHE A 56 -15.32 -2.18 -7.53
CA PHE A 56 -14.45 -2.25 -8.70
C PHE A 56 -14.77 -3.49 -9.53
N GLY A 57 -14.94 -3.31 -10.83
CA GLY A 57 -15.03 -4.40 -11.80
C GLY A 57 -13.67 -5.00 -12.15
N GLY A 58 -13.57 -5.60 -13.32
CA GLY A 58 -12.35 -6.24 -13.83
C GLY A 58 -11.57 -5.32 -14.76
N GLY A 59 -10.29 -5.63 -14.97
CA GLY A 59 -9.46 -4.89 -15.93
C GLY A 59 -7.99 -4.76 -15.54
N ILE A 60 -7.33 -3.78 -16.14
CA ILE A 60 -5.95 -3.41 -15.85
C ILE A 60 -5.98 -2.09 -15.09
N ALA A 61 -5.47 -2.12 -13.87
CA ALA A 61 -5.37 -0.96 -13.01
C ALA A 61 -4.46 0.14 -13.63
N GLY A 62 -4.80 1.40 -13.36
CA GLY A 62 -4.00 2.55 -13.77
C GLY A 62 -2.68 2.68 -12.99
N THR A 63 -1.88 3.71 -13.32
CA THR A 63 -0.59 3.99 -12.65
C THR A 63 -0.74 4.24 -11.14
N SER A 64 0.36 4.02 -10.40
CA SER A 64 0.43 4.05 -8.92
C SER A 64 -0.29 5.25 -8.30
N GLY A 65 -1.39 4.95 -7.60
CA GLY A 65 -2.22 5.92 -6.90
C GLY A 65 -3.58 5.31 -6.66
N ALA A 66 -3.95 5.16 -5.39
CA ALA A 66 -5.28 4.70 -5.02
C ALA A 66 -6.34 5.66 -5.62
N PRO A 67 -7.33 5.17 -6.39
CA PRO A 67 -8.44 5.98 -6.86
C PRO A 67 -9.46 6.28 -5.74
N TRP A 68 -9.25 5.75 -4.54
CA TRP A 68 -10.09 5.92 -3.35
C TRP A 68 -9.39 6.75 -2.25
N PRO A 69 -10.15 7.46 -1.40
CA PRO A 69 -9.61 8.10 -0.20
C PRO A 69 -9.16 7.08 0.85
N GLN A 70 -8.42 7.54 1.86
CA GLN A 70 -8.18 6.76 3.07
C GLN A 70 -9.50 6.43 3.80
N SER A 71 -9.48 5.40 4.63
CA SER A 71 -10.66 4.88 5.35
C SER A 71 -11.80 4.38 4.45
N SER A 72 -11.52 4.07 3.18
CA SER A 72 -12.50 3.50 2.25
C SER A 72 -12.76 2.01 2.52
N ASN A 73 -14.00 1.57 2.25
CA ASN A 73 -14.33 0.16 2.08
C ASN A 73 -14.23 -0.20 0.60
N LEU A 74 -13.53 -1.28 0.27
CA LEU A 74 -13.26 -1.69 -1.11
C LEU A 74 -13.87 -3.07 -1.39
N ILE A 75 -14.48 -3.21 -2.56
CA ILE A 75 -14.98 -4.50 -3.07
C ILE A 75 -14.49 -4.67 -4.50
N PHE A 76 -13.75 -5.74 -4.78
CA PHE A 76 -13.39 -6.15 -6.13
C PHE A 76 -14.29 -7.31 -6.56
N THR A 77 -15.01 -7.17 -7.68
CA THR A 77 -15.98 -8.17 -8.15
C THR A 77 -15.43 -9.08 -9.23
N ASP A 78 -14.40 -8.63 -9.96
CA ASP A 78 -13.79 -9.35 -11.07
C ASP A 78 -12.27 -9.13 -11.08
N LYS A 79 -11.55 -9.93 -11.88
CA LYS A 79 -10.08 -9.93 -11.90
C LYS A 79 -9.50 -8.57 -12.29
N VAL A 80 -8.62 -8.03 -11.44
CA VAL A 80 -7.87 -6.78 -11.65
C VAL A 80 -6.38 -7.07 -11.72
N THR A 81 -5.74 -6.67 -12.82
CA THR A 81 -4.28 -6.68 -12.95
C THR A 81 -3.69 -5.43 -12.33
N LEU A 82 -2.96 -5.59 -11.22
CA LEU A 82 -2.36 -4.47 -10.50
C LEU A 82 -1.10 -3.93 -11.20
N PRO A 83 -0.80 -2.62 -11.05
CA PRO A 83 0.41 -2.04 -11.61
C PRO A 83 1.66 -2.60 -10.91
N THR A 84 2.81 -2.53 -11.58
CA THR A 84 4.10 -2.99 -11.02
C THR A 84 4.47 -2.27 -9.73
N ASP A 85 4.06 -1.00 -9.58
CA ASP A 85 4.21 -0.21 -8.36
C ASP A 85 2.87 -0.05 -7.65
N CYS A 86 2.70 -0.79 -6.55
CA CYS A 86 1.55 -0.74 -5.66
C CYS A 86 1.83 0.05 -4.37
N SER A 87 2.81 0.96 -4.41
CA SER A 87 3.14 1.81 -3.26
C SER A 87 1.90 2.53 -2.73
N ASN A 88 1.63 2.37 -1.43
CA ASN A 88 0.50 2.99 -0.72
C ASN A 88 -0.91 2.64 -1.27
N LEU A 89 -1.05 1.62 -2.12
CA LEU A 89 -2.32 1.34 -2.80
C LEU A 89 -3.50 1.14 -1.84
N PHE A 90 -3.28 0.40 -0.75
CA PHE A 90 -4.28 0.14 0.29
C PHE A 90 -3.96 0.90 1.59
N PHE A 91 -3.32 2.07 1.48
CA PHE A 91 -2.97 2.88 2.64
C PHE A 91 -4.23 3.31 3.41
N GLY A 92 -4.32 2.93 4.67
CA GLY A 92 -5.36 3.39 5.58
C GLY A 92 -6.78 2.92 5.25
N ILE A 93 -6.96 1.89 4.42
CA ILE A 93 -8.29 1.35 4.08
C ILE A 93 -9.02 0.80 5.32
N GLN A 94 -10.35 0.80 5.27
CA GLN A 94 -11.20 0.30 6.35
C GLN A 94 -11.58 -1.17 6.17
N SER A 95 -11.85 -1.58 4.94
CA SER A 95 -12.10 -2.97 4.58
C SER A 95 -11.72 -3.21 3.11
N ILE A 96 -11.40 -4.47 2.80
CA ILE A 96 -11.23 -4.97 1.45
C ILE A 96 -11.98 -6.30 1.34
N LYS A 97 -12.60 -6.54 0.18
CA LYS A 97 -13.21 -7.82 -0.19
C LYS A 97 -12.87 -8.11 -1.64
N GLY A 98 -12.82 -9.39 -1.99
CA GLY A 98 -12.43 -9.82 -3.34
C GLY A 98 -10.92 -9.79 -3.53
N GLU A 99 -10.17 -10.03 -2.46
CA GLU A 99 -8.71 -10.09 -2.44
C GLU A 99 -8.17 -11.11 -3.45
N THR A 100 -8.91 -12.20 -3.69
CA THR A 100 -8.62 -13.23 -4.70
C THR A 100 -8.70 -12.72 -6.15
N CYS A 101 -9.33 -11.56 -6.38
CA CYS A 101 -9.45 -10.96 -7.70
C CYS A 101 -8.21 -10.11 -8.06
N LEU A 102 -7.32 -9.85 -7.11
CA LEU A 102 -6.14 -9.01 -7.33
C LEU A 102 -4.98 -9.84 -7.88
N ASP A 103 -4.65 -9.63 -9.15
CA ASP A 103 -3.47 -10.22 -9.77
C ASP A 103 -2.23 -9.40 -9.38
N THR A 104 -1.41 -10.01 -8.54
CA THR A 104 -0.19 -9.43 -7.95
C THR A 104 1.09 -9.88 -8.66
N SER A 105 0.98 -10.73 -9.70
CA SER A 105 2.10 -11.43 -10.34
C SER A 105 3.13 -10.54 -11.05
N GLN A 106 2.83 -9.24 -11.22
CA GLN A 106 3.72 -8.27 -11.85
C GLN A 106 4.24 -7.22 -10.88
N ILE A 107 3.84 -7.28 -9.60
CA ILE A 107 4.22 -6.26 -8.62
C ILE A 107 5.70 -6.43 -8.27
N THR A 108 6.44 -5.32 -8.35
CA THR A 108 7.84 -5.25 -7.93
C THR A 108 8.01 -4.37 -6.69
N ASN A 109 7.03 -3.52 -6.37
CA ASN A 109 7.06 -2.61 -5.23
C ASN A 109 5.75 -2.63 -4.43
N MET A 110 5.82 -3.06 -3.17
CA MET A 110 4.73 -3.09 -2.19
C MET A 110 4.95 -2.11 -1.02
N TYR A 111 5.77 -1.06 -1.23
CA TYR A 111 6.07 -0.06 -0.21
C TYR A 111 4.80 0.50 0.43
N SER A 112 4.68 0.39 1.75
CA SER A 112 3.55 0.91 2.54
C SER A 112 2.16 0.49 2.01
N MET A 113 2.06 -0.61 1.26
CA MET A 113 0.84 -0.99 0.55
C MET A 113 -0.38 -1.06 1.48
N PHE A 114 -0.26 -1.64 2.68
CA PHE A 114 -1.33 -1.73 3.67
C PHE A 114 -1.09 -0.83 4.89
N ARG A 115 -0.14 0.10 4.84
CA ARG A 115 0.24 0.91 6.00
C ARG A 115 -0.97 1.61 6.61
N THR A 116 -1.13 1.51 7.93
CA THR A 116 -2.26 2.02 8.72
C THR A 116 -3.64 1.45 8.36
N ALA A 117 -3.73 0.38 7.57
CA ALA A 117 -5.00 -0.26 7.27
C ALA A 117 -5.70 -0.73 8.56
N LYS A 118 -7.01 -0.51 8.62
CA LYS A 118 -7.87 -0.85 9.76
C LYS A 118 -8.59 -2.19 9.57
N VAL A 119 -8.14 -2.98 8.59
CA VAL A 119 -8.65 -4.32 8.31
C VAL A 119 -8.39 -5.25 9.49
N THR A 120 -9.37 -6.08 9.84
CA THR A 120 -9.26 -7.06 10.94
C THR A 120 -8.86 -8.45 10.47
N ASN A 121 -9.25 -8.78 9.23
CA ASN A 121 -8.88 -9.98 8.51
C ASN A 121 -8.38 -9.57 7.12
N LEU A 122 -7.29 -10.18 6.67
CA LEU A 122 -6.69 -9.93 5.38
C LEU A 122 -6.15 -11.26 4.86
N ASP A 123 -6.81 -11.81 3.85
CA ASP A 123 -6.34 -13.03 3.19
C ASP A 123 -5.33 -12.67 2.10
N LEU A 124 -4.08 -13.05 2.33
CA LEU A 124 -2.94 -12.80 1.44
C LEU A 124 -2.46 -14.07 0.74
N SER A 125 -3.19 -15.19 0.87
CA SER A 125 -2.72 -16.49 0.38
C SER A 125 -2.58 -16.60 -1.13
N TYR A 126 -3.16 -15.65 -1.87
CA TYR A 126 -3.13 -15.58 -3.33
C TYR A 126 -2.12 -14.55 -3.85
N PHE A 127 -1.39 -13.86 -2.97
CA PHE A 127 -0.40 -12.87 -3.38
C PHE A 127 0.85 -13.58 -3.91
N ASP A 128 1.20 -13.29 -5.16
CA ASP A 128 2.49 -13.67 -5.76
C ASP A 128 3.50 -12.55 -5.47
N THR A 129 4.44 -12.83 -4.57
CA THR A 129 5.49 -11.88 -4.18
C THR A 129 6.85 -12.19 -4.80
N SER A 130 6.94 -13.16 -5.73
CA SER A 130 8.20 -13.67 -6.31
C SER A 130 9.03 -12.61 -7.05
N LYS A 131 8.43 -11.50 -7.46
CA LYS A 131 9.09 -10.37 -8.14
C LYS A 131 9.26 -9.14 -7.27
N VAL A 132 8.77 -9.17 -6.03
CA VAL A 132 8.76 -8.00 -5.16
C VAL A 132 10.15 -7.76 -4.62
N THR A 133 10.64 -6.53 -4.80
CA THR A 133 11.98 -6.11 -4.32
C THR A 133 11.91 -5.16 -3.12
N ASN A 134 10.74 -4.58 -2.85
CA ASN A 134 10.51 -3.63 -1.75
C ASN A 134 9.18 -3.91 -1.04
N MET A 135 9.26 -4.21 0.26
CA MET A 135 8.11 -4.40 1.18
C MET A 135 8.21 -3.48 2.41
N ASN A 136 9.00 -2.41 2.33
CA ASN A 136 9.22 -1.48 3.43
C ASN A 136 7.88 -0.85 3.90
N CYS A 137 7.68 -0.81 5.22
CA CYS A 137 6.46 -0.34 5.89
C CYS A 137 5.15 -1.01 5.43
N MET A 138 5.16 -2.16 4.74
CA MET A 138 3.96 -2.74 4.12
C MET A 138 2.78 -2.87 5.08
N PHE A 139 3.01 -3.32 6.32
CA PHE A 139 1.99 -3.43 7.37
C PHE A 139 2.22 -2.48 8.56
N ASP A 140 3.05 -1.44 8.42
CA ASP A 140 3.33 -0.51 9.52
C ASP A 140 2.01 0.05 10.10
N SER A 141 1.87 -0.05 11.42
CA SER A 141 0.74 0.51 12.19
C SER A 141 -0.65 -0.05 11.81
N CYS A 142 -0.73 -1.27 11.27
CA CYS A 142 -2.01 -1.99 11.07
C CYS A 142 -2.55 -2.54 12.41
N ASN A 143 -2.94 -1.64 13.31
CA ASN A 143 -3.26 -1.96 14.70
C ASN A 143 -4.52 -2.82 14.87
N SER A 144 -5.37 -2.91 13.84
CA SER A 144 -6.60 -3.71 13.84
C SER A 144 -6.37 -5.18 13.43
N LEU A 145 -5.22 -5.49 12.80
CA LEU A 145 -4.89 -6.86 12.43
C LEU A 145 -4.54 -7.67 13.67
N THR A 146 -5.21 -8.82 13.82
CA THR A 146 -4.98 -9.74 14.94
C THR A 146 -4.25 -11.01 14.54
N ASN A 147 -4.34 -11.39 13.27
CA ASN A 147 -3.62 -12.51 12.66
C ASN A 147 -3.06 -12.05 11.31
N LEU A 148 -1.84 -12.45 11.01
CA LEU A 148 -1.19 -12.20 9.72
C LEU A 148 -0.48 -13.46 9.27
N ASP A 149 -0.86 -13.98 8.11
CA ASP A 149 -0.24 -15.15 7.50
C ASP A 149 0.53 -14.75 6.24
N LEU A 150 1.86 -14.84 6.34
CA LEU A 150 2.83 -14.54 5.29
C LEU A 150 3.55 -15.81 4.83
N SER A 151 3.03 -17.01 5.13
CA SER A 151 3.66 -18.29 4.78
C SER A 151 3.88 -18.49 3.28
N ASN A 152 3.10 -17.79 2.44
CA ASN A 152 3.15 -17.83 0.98
C ASN A 152 4.07 -16.77 0.38
N PHE A 153 4.60 -15.85 1.21
CA PHE A 153 5.43 -14.75 0.72
C PHE A 153 6.82 -15.28 0.37
N ASP A 154 7.14 -15.26 -0.92
CA ASP A 154 8.51 -15.34 -1.41
C ASP A 154 9.20 -13.99 -1.21
N THR A 155 10.26 -13.99 -0.41
CA THR A 155 11.06 -12.79 -0.12
C THR A 155 12.46 -12.85 -0.72
N SER A 156 12.78 -13.83 -1.59
CA SER A 156 14.14 -14.06 -2.09
C SER A 156 14.74 -12.86 -2.83
N GLU A 157 13.90 -12.07 -3.50
CA GLU A 157 14.28 -10.88 -4.25
C GLU A 157 14.12 -9.57 -3.44
N VAL A 158 13.62 -9.66 -2.20
CA VAL A 158 13.33 -8.46 -1.40
C VAL A 158 14.61 -7.89 -0.82
N THR A 159 14.87 -6.63 -1.17
CA THR A 159 16.05 -5.88 -0.72
C THR A 159 15.76 -4.97 0.47
N ASP A 160 14.49 -4.64 0.73
CA ASP A 160 14.07 -3.80 1.84
C ASP A 160 12.73 -4.26 2.46
N MET A 161 12.79 -4.76 3.70
CA MET A 161 11.62 -5.03 4.57
C MET A 161 11.62 -4.12 5.81
N SER A 162 12.31 -2.97 5.77
CA SER A 162 12.43 -2.12 6.95
C SER A 162 11.07 -1.64 7.44
N ASN A 163 10.83 -1.76 8.75
CA ASN A 163 9.58 -1.40 9.41
C ASN A 163 8.33 -2.15 8.87
N MET A 164 8.47 -3.23 8.09
CA MET A 164 7.35 -3.96 7.48
C MET A 164 6.28 -4.33 8.51
N LEU A 165 6.71 -4.78 9.70
CA LEU A 165 5.83 -5.21 10.81
C LEU A 165 5.86 -4.23 12.01
N LYS A 166 6.29 -2.98 11.80
CA LYS A 166 6.42 -2.00 12.88
C LYS A 166 5.05 -1.61 13.45
N ASN A 167 5.02 -1.37 14.76
CA ASN A 167 3.85 -0.88 15.48
C ASN A 167 2.58 -1.76 15.32
N LEU A 168 2.70 -3.07 15.09
CA LEU A 168 1.55 -3.98 15.02
C LEU A 168 1.01 -4.35 16.41
N ILE A 169 0.50 -3.37 17.16
CA ILE A 169 0.12 -3.54 18.57
C ILE A 169 -1.05 -4.52 18.80
N GLY A 170 -1.87 -4.77 17.77
CA GLY A 170 -3.01 -5.68 17.84
C GLY A 170 -2.69 -7.12 17.46
N LEU A 171 -1.50 -7.37 16.87
CA LEU A 171 -1.16 -8.66 16.30
C LEU A 171 -0.94 -9.71 17.39
N ARG A 172 -1.60 -10.86 17.24
CA ARG A 172 -1.54 -11.98 18.18
C ARG A 172 -0.95 -13.23 17.57
N LYS A 173 -1.08 -13.40 16.25
CA LYS A 173 -0.50 -14.51 15.51
C LYS A 173 0.17 -14.00 14.24
N LEU A 174 1.40 -14.44 14.04
CA LEU A 174 2.17 -14.24 12.82
C LEU A 174 2.58 -15.62 12.31
N PHE A 175 2.26 -15.92 11.07
CA PHE A 175 2.77 -17.10 10.36
C PHE A 175 3.72 -16.61 9.28
N TRP A 176 4.91 -17.22 9.26
CA TRP A 176 5.89 -17.02 8.21
C TRP A 176 6.61 -18.34 8.03
N ASP A 177 7.01 -18.66 6.81
CA ASP A 177 7.91 -19.78 6.57
C ASP A 177 9.26 -19.56 7.30
N LYS A 178 10.00 -20.66 7.47
CA LYS A 178 11.27 -20.62 8.21
C LYS A 178 12.28 -19.68 7.56
N TYR A 179 12.29 -19.53 6.23
CA TYR A 179 13.28 -18.72 5.51
C TYR A 179 12.97 -17.22 5.55
N GLY A 180 11.70 -16.83 5.47
CA GLY A 180 11.27 -15.44 5.54
C GLY A 180 11.59 -14.78 6.88
N PHE A 181 11.45 -15.50 7.99
CA PHE A 181 11.85 -14.97 9.31
C PHE A 181 13.36 -14.71 9.41
N TYR A 182 14.20 -15.57 8.84
CA TYR A 182 15.66 -15.34 8.82
C TYR A 182 16.04 -14.13 7.98
N GLN A 183 15.42 -13.97 6.80
CA GLN A 183 15.68 -12.81 5.93
C GLN A 183 15.24 -11.51 6.59
N LEU A 184 14.07 -11.49 7.24
CA LEU A 184 13.59 -10.34 8.00
C LEU A 184 14.62 -9.88 9.04
N MET A 185 15.20 -10.80 9.82
CA MET A 185 16.21 -10.45 10.82
C MET A 185 17.54 -9.95 10.20
N GLN A 186 17.90 -10.39 9.00
CA GLN A 186 19.11 -9.94 8.30
C GLN A 186 18.94 -8.54 7.71
N ILE A 187 17.78 -8.25 7.14
CA ILE A 187 17.53 -6.99 6.42
C ILE A 187 16.81 -5.94 7.27
N SER A 188 16.27 -6.32 8.44
CA SER A 188 15.64 -5.42 9.41
C SER A 188 16.06 -5.76 10.86
N PRO A 189 17.21 -5.26 11.34
CA PRO A 189 17.76 -5.62 12.65
C PRO A 189 17.06 -4.97 13.87
N ILE A 190 15.85 -4.40 13.72
CA ILE A 190 15.19 -3.57 14.76
C ILE A 190 13.78 -4.09 15.12
N LEU A 191 13.60 -5.41 15.15
CA LEU A 191 12.44 -6.01 15.81
C LEU A 191 12.72 -6.22 17.31
#